data_AF-A0A2T0GXP9-F1
#
_entry.id   AF-A0A2T0GXP9-F1
#
_cell.length_a   1.000
_cell.length_b   1.000
_cell.length_c   1.000
_cell.angle_alpha   90.00
_cell.angle_beta   90.00
_cell.angle_gamma   90.00
#
_symmetry.space_group_name_H-M   'P 1'
#
loop_
_entity.id
_entity.type
_entity.pdbx_description
1 polymer ?
#
loop_
_entity_poly.entity_id
_entity_poly.type
_entity_poly.pdbx_seq_one_letter_code
_entity_poly.pdbx_strand_id
1 'polypeptide(L)'
;MLRKLVIGLGLGWIVLVLAVYSTFYLIGAFGYTKLYMEEVTPERVTEQYRWDGDERIAIGEAGLRKGMGRRALCFAVPDQGEERQLQAPSKRDRLPRYYEPWFTGKATVTCNDQVTIRSGTPLWMYDLTRSRLGMLGFAVVAALPLATVIVVTAFRSGAVKLHRR
;
A
#
# COMPACT_ATOMS: atom_id res chain seq x y z
N MET A 1 -28.56 -1.66 31.97
CA MET A 1 -28.62 -1.31 30.53
C MET A 1 -27.31 -0.73 30.00
N LEU A 2 -26.69 0.24 30.68
CA LEU A 2 -25.45 0.92 30.23
C LEU A 2 -24.30 -0.03 29.84
N ARG A 3 -24.06 -1.10 30.60
CA ARG A 3 -22.97 -2.07 30.33
C ARG A 3 -23.11 -2.80 28.99
N LYS A 4 -24.34 -3.20 28.61
CA LYS A 4 -24.61 -3.86 27.32
C LYS A 4 -24.41 -2.89 26.14
N LEU A 5 -24.79 -1.63 26.34
CA LEU A 5 -24.68 -0.57 25.32
C LEU A 5 -23.21 -0.20 25.06
N VAL A 6 -22.40 -0.08 26.13
CA VAL A 6 -20.95 0.16 26.03
C VAL A 6 -20.21 -0.99 25.35
N ILE A 7 -20.55 -2.24 25.68
CA ILE A 7 -19.97 -3.42 25.02
C ILE A 7 -20.36 -3.47 23.54
N GLY A 8 -21.62 -3.18 23.21
CA GLY A 8 -22.10 -3.12 21.82
C GLY A 8 -21.40 -2.04 21.00
N LEU A 9 -21.21 -0.84 21.55
CA LEU A 9 -20.46 0.24 20.90
C LEU A 9 -18.98 -0.09 20.72
N GLY A 10 -18.35 -0.71 21.72
CA GLY A 10 -16.95 -1.14 21.62
C GLY A 10 -16.73 -2.19 20.54
N LEU A 11 -17.60 -3.20 20.47
CA LEU A 11 -17.58 -4.21 19.41
C LEU A 11 -17.82 -3.58 18.03
N GLY A 12 -18.84 -2.70 17.92
CA GLY A 12 -19.12 -1.98 16.68
C GLY A 12 -17.92 -1.15 16.19
N TRP A 13 -17.21 -0.49 17.11
CA TRP A 13 -16.00 0.27 16.79
C TRP A 13 -14.87 -0.62 16.26
N ILE A 14 -14.61 -1.75 16.93
CA ILE A 14 -13.55 -2.67 16.48
C ILE A 14 -13.87 -3.19 15.07
N VAL A 15 -15.13 -3.57 14.82
CA VAL A 15 -15.57 -3.99 13.49
C VAL A 15 -15.41 -2.88 12.47
N LEU A 16 -15.76 -1.64 12.81
CA LEU A 16 -15.58 -0.48 11.94
C LEU A 16 -14.10 -0.26 11.58
N VAL A 17 -13.21 -0.28 12.57
CA VAL A 17 -11.76 -0.09 12.34
C VAL A 17 -11.19 -1.22 11.48
N LEU A 18 -11.60 -2.46 11.73
CA LEU A 18 -11.21 -3.60 10.90
C LEU A 18 -11.73 -3.47 9.46
N ALA A 19 -12.95 -2.98 9.26
CA ALA A 19 -13.50 -2.75 7.94
C ALA A 19 -12.73 -1.65 7.17
N VAL A 20 -12.38 -0.55 7.84
CA VAL A 20 -11.55 0.52 7.24
C VAL A 20 -10.15 0.00 6.89
N TYR A 21 -9.49 -0.70 7.82
CA TYR A 21 -8.18 -1.31 7.57
C TYR A 21 -8.22 -2.28 6.38
N SER A 22 -9.23 -3.15 6.35
CA SER A 22 -9.41 -4.13 5.27
C SER A 22 -9.63 -3.43 3.93
N THR A 23 -10.41 -2.35 3.90
CA THR A 23 -10.63 -1.54 2.68
C THR A 23 -9.31 -0.96 2.17
N PHE A 24 -8.51 -0.35 3.05
CA PHE A 24 -7.21 0.22 2.66
C PHE A 24 -6.26 -0.88 2.17
N TYR A 25 -6.25 -2.03 2.86
CA TYR A 25 -5.45 -3.18 2.46
C TYR A 25 -5.84 -3.68 1.06
N LEU A 26 -7.14 -3.82 0.80
CA LEU A 26 -7.63 -4.26 -0.51
C LEU A 26 -7.24 -3.26 -1.62
N ILE A 27 -7.39 -1.95 -1.39
CA ILE A 27 -6.99 -0.94 -2.38
C ILE A 27 -5.48 -0.99 -2.64
N GLY A 28 -4.64 -1.08 -1.61
CA GLY A 28 -3.18 -1.20 -1.81
C GLY A 28 -2.76 -2.54 -2.44
N ALA A 29 -3.45 -3.63 -2.10
CA ALA A 29 -3.16 -4.96 -2.61
C ALA A 29 -3.53 -5.11 -4.09
N PHE A 30 -4.68 -4.56 -4.51
CA PHE A 30 -5.27 -4.76 -5.83
C PHE A 30 -5.19 -3.54 -6.76
N GLY A 31 -4.96 -2.34 -6.23
CA GLY A 31 -4.76 -1.10 -7.00
C GLY A 31 -3.38 -1.06 -7.64
N TYR A 32 -3.12 -1.96 -8.57
CA TYR A 32 -1.89 -1.98 -9.37
C TYR A 32 -2.25 -2.07 -10.84
N THR A 33 -1.36 -1.55 -11.68
CA THR A 33 -1.36 -1.83 -13.11
C THR A 33 -0.50 -3.07 -13.33
N LYS A 34 -1.08 -4.13 -13.88
CA LYS A 34 -0.31 -5.24 -14.42
C LYS A 34 0.12 -4.85 -15.83
N LEU A 35 1.40 -5.02 -16.12
CA LEU A 35 1.89 -5.03 -17.48
C LEU A 35 2.12 -6.48 -17.88
N TYR A 36 1.47 -6.93 -18.95
CA TYR A 36 1.74 -8.21 -19.58
C TYR A 36 2.68 -8.00 -20.78
N MET A 37 3.72 -8.81 -20.91
CA MET A 37 4.41 -8.97 -22.19
C MET A 37 3.94 -10.27 -22.83
N GLU A 38 3.19 -10.17 -23.94
CA GLU A 38 2.69 -11.34 -24.65
C GLU A 38 3.53 -11.69 -25.89
N GLU A 39 4.13 -10.74 -26.64
CA GLU A 39 4.87 -11.10 -27.87
C GLU A 39 6.07 -10.19 -28.21
N VAL A 40 7.11 -10.81 -28.79
CA VAL A 40 8.27 -10.14 -29.40
C VAL A 40 8.02 -10.06 -30.91
N THR A 41 7.33 -9.01 -31.37
CA THR A 41 7.23 -8.67 -32.80
C THR A 41 7.32 -7.14 -33.00
N PRO A 42 7.87 -6.67 -34.14
CA PRO A 42 8.27 -5.27 -34.33
C PRO A 42 7.13 -4.24 -34.41
N GLU A 43 5.86 -4.65 -34.38
CA GLU A 43 4.71 -3.77 -34.66
C GLU A 43 3.75 -3.51 -33.49
N ARG A 44 3.90 -4.17 -32.32
CA ARG A 44 2.91 -4.03 -31.24
C ARG A 44 3.52 -4.00 -29.84
N VAL A 45 3.63 -2.79 -29.29
CA VAL A 45 3.72 -2.58 -27.84
C VAL A 45 2.28 -2.58 -27.31
N THR A 46 1.77 -3.72 -26.83
CA THR A 46 0.35 -3.88 -26.47
C THR A 46 -0.03 -3.33 -25.11
N GLU A 47 0.89 -3.24 -24.15
CA GLU A 47 0.63 -2.60 -22.85
C GLU A 47 1.76 -1.67 -22.43
N GLN A 48 1.38 -0.42 -22.17
CA GLN A 48 2.27 0.66 -21.74
C GLN A 48 1.72 1.23 -20.44
N TYR A 49 2.60 1.46 -19.47
CA TYR A 49 2.24 2.20 -18.27
C TYR A 49 2.68 3.66 -18.43
N ARG A 50 1.75 4.59 -18.29
CA ARG A 50 2.06 6.02 -18.33
C ARG A 50 2.43 6.49 -16.92
N TRP A 51 3.68 6.86 -16.75
CA TRP A 51 4.24 7.36 -15.50
C TRP A 51 4.21 8.90 -15.51
N ASP A 52 3.49 9.48 -14.57
CA ASP A 52 3.54 10.92 -14.30
C ASP A 52 4.76 11.29 -13.44
N GLY A 53 5.54 12.27 -13.89
CA GLY A 53 6.81 12.69 -13.28
C GLY A 53 6.66 13.38 -11.93
N ASP A 54 5.42 13.61 -11.46
CA ASP A 54 5.12 14.12 -10.12
C ASP A 54 4.95 13.00 -9.08
N GLU A 55 4.84 11.74 -9.50
CA GLU A 55 4.60 10.61 -8.61
C GLU A 55 5.74 9.61 -8.63
N ARG A 56 6.13 9.08 -7.46
CA ARG A 56 7.00 7.91 -7.38
C ARG A 56 6.23 6.64 -7.78
N ILE A 57 6.95 5.65 -8.33
CA ILE A 57 6.38 4.33 -8.66
C ILE A 57 7.04 3.22 -7.86
N ALA A 58 6.30 2.13 -7.67
CA ALA A 58 6.82 0.89 -7.12
C ALA A 58 6.57 -0.27 -8.09
N ILE A 59 7.65 -0.96 -8.46
CA ILE A 59 7.63 -2.12 -9.34
C ILE A 59 7.75 -3.38 -8.48
N GLY A 60 6.77 -4.27 -8.60
CA GLY A 60 6.74 -5.58 -7.97
C GLY A 60 6.64 -6.71 -8.99
N GLU A 61 6.91 -7.94 -8.56
CA GLU A 61 6.74 -9.13 -9.39
C GLU A 61 5.25 -9.44 -9.60
N ALA A 62 4.81 -9.63 -10.84
CA ALA A 62 3.49 -10.16 -11.13
C ALA A 62 3.60 -11.66 -11.42
N GLY A 63 3.56 -12.47 -10.36
CA GLY A 63 3.24 -13.91 -10.39
C GLY A 63 3.86 -14.77 -11.51
N LEU A 64 4.93 -15.49 -11.17
CA LEU A 64 5.24 -16.85 -11.66
C LEU A 64 5.20 -17.07 -13.18
N ARG A 65 5.96 -16.30 -13.98
CA ARG A 65 6.57 -16.96 -15.16
C ARG A 65 7.70 -17.86 -14.66
N LYS A 66 7.36 -19.14 -14.46
CA LYS A 66 8.32 -20.24 -14.24
C LYS A 66 9.29 -20.26 -15.42
N GLY A 67 10.54 -19.83 -15.24
CA GLY A 67 11.50 -19.94 -16.33
C GLY A 67 12.93 -19.61 -15.99
N MET A 68 13.21 -18.40 -15.53
CA MET A 68 14.59 -17.97 -15.31
C MET A 68 14.64 -17.06 -14.10
N GLY A 69 15.59 -17.27 -13.18
CA GLY A 69 15.88 -16.35 -12.08
C GLY A 69 16.46 -15.00 -12.54
N ARG A 70 16.06 -14.51 -13.72
CA ARG A 70 16.41 -13.21 -14.27
C ARG A 70 15.40 -12.18 -13.73
N ARG A 71 15.92 -11.02 -13.35
CA ARG A 71 15.09 -9.87 -12.98
C ARG A 71 14.36 -9.38 -14.22
N ALA A 72 13.06 -9.11 -14.10
CA ALA A 72 12.35 -8.40 -15.16
C ALA A 72 12.97 -7.00 -15.32
N LEU A 73 13.19 -6.60 -16.57
CA LEU A 73 13.73 -5.32 -16.96
C LEU A 73 12.61 -4.49 -17.54
N CYS A 74 12.52 -3.25 -17.07
CA CYS A 74 11.61 -2.26 -17.60
C CYS A 74 12.41 -1.09 -18.17
N PHE A 75 11.86 -0.41 -19.15
CA PHE A 75 12.45 0.75 -19.79
C PHE A 75 11.45 1.87 -19.68
N ALA A 76 11.90 3.00 -19.13
CA ALA A 76 11.11 4.20 -18.99
C ALA A 76 11.66 5.24 -19.95
N VAL A 77 10.83 5.65 -20.90
CA VAL A 77 11.15 6.65 -21.92
C VAL A 77 10.32 7.91 -21.62
N PRO A 78 10.92 8.96 -21.04
CA PRO A 78 10.27 10.24 -20.84
C PRO A 78 9.95 10.95 -22.16
N ASP A 79 8.88 11.74 -22.18
CA ASP A 79 8.58 12.65 -23.29
C ASP A 79 9.72 13.68 -23.47
N GLN A 80 10.38 14.04 -22.36
CA GLN A 80 11.57 14.89 -22.33
C GLN A 80 12.59 14.33 -21.33
N GLY A 81 13.70 13.79 -21.84
CA GLY A 81 14.80 13.26 -21.03
C GLY A 81 15.43 12.00 -21.61
N GLU A 82 16.39 11.45 -20.89
CA GLU A 82 17.05 10.21 -21.27
C GLU A 82 16.24 8.99 -20.80
N GLU A 83 16.16 7.99 -21.68
CA GLU A 83 15.66 6.67 -21.33
C GLU A 83 16.48 6.07 -20.19
N ARG A 84 15.80 5.48 -19.20
CA ARG A 84 16.48 4.66 -18.18
C ARG A 84 15.86 3.29 -18.02
N GLN A 85 16.75 2.35 -17.75
CA GLN A 85 16.39 0.99 -17.40
C GLN A 85 16.02 0.90 -15.91
N LEU A 86 14.83 0.37 -15.65
CA LEU A 86 14.32 0.00 -14.34
C LEU A 86 14.39 -1.53 -14.18
N GLN A 87 14.49 -2.01 -12.94
CA GLN A 87 14.59 -3.42 -12.63
C GLN A 87 13.49 -3.78 -11.65
N ALA A 88 12.72 -4.81 -11.97
CA ALA A 88 11.85 -5.43 -10.99
C ALA A 88 12.70 -6.11 -9.89
N PRO A 89 12.17 -6.21 -8.66
CA PRO A 89 12.81 -6.98 -7.61
C PRO A 89 13.01 -8.44 -8.05
N SER A 90 14.05 -9.09 -7.53
CA SER A 90 14.22 -10.53 -7.75
C SER A 90 13.17 -11.30 -6.94
N LYS A 91 12.86 -12.55 -7.32
CA LYS A 91 11.97 -13.42 -6.52
C LYS A 91 12.43 -13.61 -5.06
N ARG A 92 13.72 -13.41 -4.79
CA ARG A 92 14.28 -13.43 -3.42
C ARG A 92 13.86 -12.19 -2.62
N ASP A 93 13.64 -11.08 -3.31
CA ASP A 93 13.20 -9.80 -2.77
C ASP A 93 11.67 -9.69 -2.91
N ARG A 94 10.92 -10.18 -1.90
CA ARG A 94 9.44 -10.05 -1.89
C ARG A 94 8.93 -8.61 -1.76
N LEU A 95 9.83 -7.63 -1.63
CA LEU A 95 9.50 -6.22 -1.50
C LEU A 95 9.57 -5.55 -2.88
N PRO A 96 8.61 -4.65 -3.20
CA PRO A 96 8.69 -3.90 -4.43
C PRO A 96 9.91 -2.98 -4.42
N ARG A 97 10.41 -2.66 -5.62
CA ARG A 97 11.47 -1.67 -5.80
C ARG A 97 10.86 -0.32 -6.16
N TYR A 98 11.31 0.72 -5.46
CA TYR A 98 10.81 2.08 -5.61
C TYR A 98 11.70 2.89 -6.54
N TYR A 99 11.08 3.75 -7.34
CA TYR A 99 11.75 4.63 -8.28
C TYR A 99 11.14 6.03 -8.20
N GLU A 100 12.03 7.02 -8.01
CA GLU A 100 11.69 8.43 -8.12
C GLU A 100 11.85 8.88 -9.57
N PRO A 101 11.00 9.81 -10.05
CA PRO A 101 11.12 10.37 -11.38
C PRO A 101 12.41 11.19 -11.52
N TRP A 102 13.13 11.01 -12.63
CA TRP A 102 14.32 11.81 -12.99
C TRP A 102 14.05 12.77 -14.15
N PHE A 103 12.80 12.83 -14.57
CA PHE A 103 12.32 13.59 -15.71
C PHE A 103 11.15 14.46 -15.26
N THR A 104 10.80 15.45 -16.06
CA THR A 104 9.61 16.27 -15.89
C THR A 104 8.55 15.90 -16.93
N GLY A 105 7.27 16.03 -16.58
CA GLY A 105 6.19 15.62 -17.47
C GLY A 105 5.90 14.12 -17.40
N LYS A 106 5.64 13.47 -18.53
CA LYS A 106 5.20 12.07 -18.55
C LYS A 106 6.28 11.16 -19.15
N ALA A 107 6.31 9.92 -18.71
CA ALA A 107 7.12 8.86 -19.30
C ALA A 107 6.27 7.65 -19.63
N THR A 108 6.72 6.89 -20.62
CA THR A 108 6.14 5.61 -20.99
C THR A 108 7.02 4.50 -20.45
N VAL A 109 6.47 3.61 -19.64
CA VAL A 109 7.16 2.47 -19.08
C VAL A 109 6.71 1.20 -19.78
N THR A 110 7.67 0.45 -20.31
CA THR A 110 7.50 -0.86 -20.93
C THR A 110 8.36 -1.88 -20.19
N CYS A 111 7.93 -3.14 -20.13
CA CYS A 111 8.65 -4.19 -19.41
C CYS A 111 8.76 -5.46 -20.25
N ASN A 112 9.86 -6.18 -20.08
CA ASN A 112 10.12 -7.42 -20.81
C ASN A 112 9.43 -8.68 -20.24
N ASP A 113 8.81 -8.55 -19.07
CA ASP A 113 8.12 -9.63 -18.36
C ASP A 113 6.98 -9.04 -17.53
N GLN A 114 6.16 -9.92 -16.96
CA GLN A 114 5.01 -9.53 -16.18
C GLN A 114 5.42 -8.85 -14.88
N VAL A 115 5.02 -7.58 -14.72
CA VAL A 115 5.27 -6.80 -13.49
C VAL A 115 4.00 -6.13 -13.00
N THR A 116 3.93 -5.87 -11.70
CA THR A 116 2.93 -4.97 -11.12
C THR A 116 3.56 -3.62 -10.86
N ILE A 117 3.01 -2.55 -11.43
CA ILE A 117 3.41 -1.18 -11.13
C ILE A 117 2.32 -0.53 -10.28
N ARG A 118 2.72 0.14 -9.19
CA ARG A 118 1.85 0.97 -8.34
C ARG A 118 2.38 2.40 -8.34
N SER A 119 1.47 3.37 -8.40
CA SER A 119 1.77 4.79 -8.21
C SER A 119 0.68 5.46 -7.37
N GLY A 120 0.86 6.74 -7.05
CA GLY A 120 -0.14 7.57 -6.42
C GLY A 120 -0.79 6.97 -5.17
N THR A 121 -2.12 7.08 -5.10
CA THR A 121 -2.91 6.66 -3.93
C THR A 121 -2.79 5.17 -3.63
N PRO A 122 -2.89 4.24 -4.60
CA PRO A 122 -2.69 2.82 -4.31
C PRO A 122 -1.31 2.48 -3.75
N LEU A 123 -0.26 3.16 -4.22
CA LEU A 123 1.08 2.99 -3.67
C LEU A 123 1.15 3.47 -2.21
N TRP A 124 0.59 4.64 -1.93
CA TRP A 124 0.53 5.16 -0.55
C TRP A 124 -0.23 4.23 0.40
N MET A 125 -1.38 3.69 -0.04
CA MET A 125 -2.16 2.73 0.76
C MET A 125 -1.42 1.40 0.96
N TYR A 126 -0.72 0.92 -0.06
CA TYR A 126 0.13 -0.26 0.05
C TYR A 126 1.24 -0.08 1.09
N ASP A 127 1.94 1.06 1.06
CA ASP A 127 2.99 1.37 2.02
C ASP A 127 2.43 1.53 3.43
N LEU A 128 1.32 2.25 3.59
CA LEU A 128 0.69 2.47 4.89
C LEU A 128 0.31 1.14 5.53
N THR A 129 -0.38 0.27 4.80
CA THR A 129 -0.91 -0.99 5.32
C THR A 129 0.17 -2.04 5.62
N ARG A 130 1.31 -1.99 4.92
CA ARG A 130 2.49 -2.83 5.22
C ARG A 130 3.46 -2.23 6.24
N SER A 131 3.40 -0.93 6.50
CA SER A 131 4.29 -0.28 7.46
C SER A 131 3.93 -0.65 8.90
N ARG A 132 4.95 -0.77 9.76
CA ARG A 132 4.74 -0.96 11.21
C ARG A 132 3.98 0.23 11.81
N LEU A 133 4.26 1.43 11.33
CA LEU A 133 3.59 2.66 11.78
C LEU A 133 2.10 2.64 11.47
N GLY A 134 1.71 2.24 10.26
CA GLY A 134 0.30 2.08 9.91
C GLY A 134 -0.38 1.03 10.77
N MET A 135 0.22 -0.16 10.91
CA MET A 135 -0.31 -1.21 11.80
C MET A 135 -0.50 -0.73 13.24
N LEU A 136 0.50 -0.03 13.81
CA LEU A 136 0.40 0.53 15.16
C LEU A 136 -0.68 1.62 15.24
N GLY A 137 -0.78 2.48 14.23
CA GLY A 137 -1.82 3.52 14.16
C GLY A 137 -3.23 2.91 14.20
N PHE A 138 -3.50 1.91 13.37
CA PHE A 138 -4.77 1.19 13.39
C PHE A 138 -5.02 0.47 14.72
N ALA A 139 -3.99 -0.13 15.31
CA ALA A 139 -4.09 -0.78 16.62
C ALA A 139 -4.44 0.20 17.74
N VAL A 140 -3.82 1.38 17.76
CA VAL A 140 -4.12 2.45 18.73
C VAL A 140 -5.56 2.92 18.56
N VAL A 141 -5.99 3.19 17.33
CA VAL A 141 -7.37 3.62 17.03
C VAL A 141 -8.38 2.55 17.45
N ALA A 142 -8.08 1.27 17.21
CA ALA A 142 -8.92 0.15 17.66
C ALA A 142 -9.01 0.05 19.20
N ALA A 143 -7.94 0.42 19.92
CA ALA A 143 -7.87 0.35 21.38
C ALA A 143 -8.53 1.55 22.11
N LEU A 144 -8.79 2.67 21.43
CA LEU A 144 -9.44 3.86 22.01
C LEU A 144 -10.74 3.59 22.79
N PRO A 145 -11.71 2.78 22.30
CA PRO A 145 -12.90 2.46 23.08
C PRO A 145 -12.58 1.69 24.37
N LEU A 146 -11.58 0.81 24.37
CA LEU A 146 -11.17 0.09 25.59
C LEU A 146 -10.55 1.06 26.60
N ALA A 147 -9.69 1.97 26.14
CA ALA A 147 -9.12 3.01 26.99
C ALA A 147 -10.20 3.92 27.59
N THR A 148 -11.20 4.33 26.82
CA THR A 148 -12.31 5.16 27.32
C THR A 148 -13.18 4.41 28.33
N VAL A 149 -13.45 3.12 28.12
CA VAL A 149 -14.15 2.29 29.11
C VAL A 149 -13.36 2.18 30.41
N ILE A 150 -12.04 1.94 30.33
CA ILE A 150 -11.16 1.86 31.52
C ILE A 150 -11.16 3.20 32.27
N VAL A 151 -11.00 4.31 31.57
CA VAL A 151 -10.99 5.65 32.19
C VAL A 151 -12.33 5.94 32.86
N VAL A 152 -13.46 5.76 32.16
CA VAL A 152 -14.79 6.01 32.71
C VAL A 152 -15.09 5.09 33.90
N THR A 153 -14.69 3.82 33.85
CA THR A 153 -14.88 2.89 34.96
C THR A 153 -14.00 3.21 36.16
N ALA A 154 -12.72 3.57 35.94
CA ALA A 154 -11.79 3.96 37.00
C ALA A 154 -12.19 5.27 37.72
N PHE A 155 -12.71 6.25 36.98
CA PHE A 155 -13.28 7.48 37.58
C PHE A 155 -14.57 7.19 38.34
N ARG A 156 -15.41 6.27 37.85
CA ARG A 156 -16.69 5.95 38.48
C ARG A 156 -16.56 5.03 39.69
N SER A 157 -15.52 4.20 39.76
CA SER A 157 -15.23 3.32 40.90
C SER A 157 -14.47 4.02 42.03
N GLY A 158 -14.18 5.32 41.91
CA GLY A 158 -13.51 6.10 42.96
C GLY A 158 -12.03 5.74 43.18
N ALA A 159 -11.42 4.98 42.26
CA ALA A 159 -10.01 4.59 42.34
C ALA A 159 -9.06 5.78 42.08
N VAL A 160 -9.54 6.80 41.35
CA VAL A 160 -8.84 8.06 41.16
C VAL A 160 -9.42 9.10 42.12
N LYS A 161 -8.94 9.12 43.37
CA LYS A 161 -9.10 10.30 44.23
C LYS A 161 -8.22 11.40 43.65
N LEU A 162 -8.82 12.29 42.86
CA LEU A 162 -8.25 13.61 42.59
C LEU A 162 -8.03 14.28 43.95
N HIS A 163 -6.78 14.30 44.41
CA HIS A 163 -6.37 15.10 45.53
C HIS A 163 -6.54 16.56 45.10
N ARG A 164 -7.73 17.13 45.33
CA ARG A 164 -7.91 18.57 45.35
C ARG A 164 -6.99 19.11 46.45
N ARG A 165 -5.94 19.81 46.05
CA ARG A 165 -5.39 20.90 46.85
C ARG A 165 -6.14 22.17 46.48
#